data_AF-A0A1H3R550-F1
#
_entry.id   AF-A0A1H3R550-F1
#
_cell.length_a   1.000
_cell.length_b   1.000
_cell.length_c   1.000
_cell.angle_alpha   90.00
_cell.angle_beta   90.00
_cell.angle_gamma   90.00
#
_symmetry.space_group_name_H-M   'P 1'
#
loop_
_entity.id
_entity.type
_entity.pdbx_description
1 polymer ?
#
loop_
_entity_poly.entity_id
_entity_poly.type
_entity_poly.pdbx_seq_one_letter_code
_entity_poly.pdbx_strand_id
1 'polypeptide(L)'
;MQPRTTVITLGVDHLEKALHFYRDGLGLQTEGIIGEEFEHGAVAFFDLQAGLKLAIWNRKDLAHETKVALTKPSPTEITLGH
;
A
#
# COMPACT_ATOMS: atom_id res chain seq x y z
N MET A 1 -7.10 17.17 17.63
CA MET A 1 -6.72 15.85 17.08
C MET A 1 -5.29 15.55 17.51
N GLN A 2 -4.97 14.29 17.83
CA GLN A 2 -3.58 13.88 18.10
C GLN A 2 -3.02 13.22 16.83
N PRO A 3 -1.99 13.80 16.18
CA PRO A 3 -1.42 13.23 14.97
C PRO A 3 -0.70 11.92 15.30
N ARG A 4 -1.08 10.84 14.61
CA ARG A 4 -0.48 9.51 14.72
C ARG A 4 -0.52 8.81 13.38
N THR A 5 0.51 8.06 13.03
CA THR A 5 0.46 7.23 11.82
C THR A 5 -0.62 6.17 11.97
N THR A 6 -1.60 6.18 11.06
CA THR A 6 -2.69 5.20 11.00
C THR A 6 -2.59 4.31 9.78
N VAL A 7 -1.80 4.71 8.78
CA VAL A 7 -1.54 3.92 7.57
C VAL A 7 -0.06 3.98 7.21
N ILE A 8 0.53 2.83 6.91
CA ILE A 8 1.84 2.71 6.26
C ILE A 8 1.59 2.10 4.89
N THR A 9 1.99 2.77 3.81
CA THR A 9 1.82 2.27 2.45
C THR A 9 3.17 1.88 1.87
N LEU A 10 3.27 0.69 1.30
CA LEU A 10 4.43 0.22 0.56
C LEU A 10 4.16 0.32 -0.94
N GLY A 11 5.08 0.94 -1.67
CA GLY A 11 5.11 0.90 -3.13
C GLY A 11 5.59 -0.47 -3.62
N VAL A 12 4.81 -1.14 -4.46
CA VAL A 12 5.13 -2.46 -5.02
C VAL A 12 5.04 -2.45 -6.54
N ASP A 13 5.87 -3.26 -7.23
CA ASP A 13 5.80 -3.39 -8.69
C ASP A 13 4.74 -4.41 -9.16
N HIS A 14 4.36 -5.35 -8.29
CA HIS A 14 3.38 -6.41 -8.59
C HIS A 14 2.38 -6.56 -7.43
N LEU A 15 1.21 -5.97 -7.59
CA LEU A 15 0.21 -5.85 -6.53
C LEU A 15 -0.33 -7.21 -6.08
N GLU A 16 -0.62 -8.11 -7.02
CA GLU A 16 -1.15 -9.45 -6.76
C GLU A 16 -0.12 -10.35 -6.08
N LYS A 17 1.15 -10.24 -6.48
CA LYS A 17 2.23 -11.00 -5.83
C LYS A 17 2.45 -10.53 -4.39
N ALA A 18 2.42 -9.21 -4.17
CA ALA A 18 2.49 -8.65 -2.83
C ALA A 18 1.26 -9.06 -1.99
N LEU A 19 0.05 -9.01 -2.57
CA LEU A 19 -1.17 -9.49 -1.91
C LEU A 19 -1.02 -10.94 -1.46
N HIS A 20 -0.60 -11.84 -2.35
CA HIS A 20 -0.37 -13.25 -2.02
C HIS A 20 0.65 -13.41 -0.88
N PHE A 21 1.75 -12.66 -0.93
CA PHE A 21 2.77 -12.71 0.13
C PHE A 21 2.20 -12.30 1.50
N TYR A 22 1.53 -11.15 1.60
CA TYR A 22 1.02 -10.64 2.88
C TYR A 22 -0.21 -11.41 3.38
N ARG A 23 -1.17 -11.73 2.49
CA ARG A 23 -2.39 -12.44 2.85
C ARG A 23 -2.13 -13.92 3.10
N ASP A 24 -1.55 -14.62 2.13
CA ASP A 24 -1.45 -16.08 2.15
C ASP A 24 -0.14 -16.55 2.80
N GLY A 25 0.94 -15.77 2.62
CA GLY A 25 2.24 -16.07 3.23
C GLY A 25 2.32 -15.69 4.71
N LEU A 26 1.81 -14.50 5.09
CA LEU A 26 1.85 -14.01 6.47
C LEU A 26 0.53 -14.12 7.23
N GLY A 27 -0.58 -14.46 6.56
CA GLY A 27 -1.89 -14.60 7.19
C GLY A 27 -2.58 -13.29 7.56
N LEU A 28 -2.15 -12.16 6.97
CA LEU A 28 -2.74 -10.85 7.28
C LEU A 28 -4.16 -10.73 6.70
N GLN A 29 -5.07 -10.19 7.50
CA GLN A 29 -6.47 -10.01 7.11
C GLN A 29 -6.59 -8.86 6.11
N THR A 30 -7.36 -9.07 5.02
CA THR A 30 -7.58 -8.08 3.96
C THR A 30 -8.86 -8.42 3.19
N GLU A 31 -9.50 -7.40 2.62
CA GLU A 31 -10.61 -7.55 1.66
C GLU A 31 -10.10 -7.82 0.23
N GLY A 32 -8.79 -7.80 0.00
CA GLY A 32 -8.17 -7.96 -1.31
C GLY A 32 -7.81 -6.61 -1.95
N ILE A 33 -7.62 -6.64 -3.27
CA ILE A 33 -7.41 -5.42 -4.06
C ILE A 33 -8.77 -4.77 -4.30
N ILE A 34 -8.84 -3.47 -4.09
CA ILE A 34 -10.00 -2.61 -4.33
C ILE A 34 -9.58 -1.42 -5.20
N GLY A 35 -10.55 -0.73 -5.81
CA GLY A 35 -10.29 0.49 -6.57
C GLY A 35 -9.69 0.27 -7.97
N GLU A 36 -9.76 -0.96 -8.50
CA GLU A 36 -9.31 -1.30 -9.86
C GLU A 36 -10.10 -0.55 -10.95
N GLU A 37 -11.29 -0.05 -10.62
CA GLU A 37 -12.11 0.77 -11.50
C GLU A 37 -11.55 2.19 -11.72
N PHE A 38 -10.59 2.62 -10.93
CA PHE A 38 -9.92 3.92 -11.06
C PHE A 38 -8.50 3.74 -11.62
N GLU A 39 -8.10 4.60 -12.56
CA GLU A 39 -6.84 4.49 -13.32
C GLU A 39 -5.58 4.34 -12.45
N HIS A 40 -5.58 4.89 -11.25
CA HIS A 40 -4.49 4.80 -10.27
C HIS A 40 -4.97 4.32 -8.89
N GLY A 41 -6.16 3.71 -8.80
CA GLY A 41 -6.82 3.41 -7.52
C GLY A 41 -6.56 2.02 -6.95
N ALA A 42 -5.95 1.11 -7.70
CA ALA A 42 -5.79 -0.29 -7.30
C ALA A 42 -4.87 -0.42 -6.08
N VAL A 43 -5.44 -0.77 -4.92
CA VAL A 43 -4.75 -0.83 -3.63
C VAL A 43 -5.31 -1.99 -2.80
N ALA A 44 -4.48 -2.59 -1.94
CA ALA A 44 -4.97 -3.51 -0.91
C ALA A 44 -4.58 -3.02 0.49
N PHE A 45 -5.51 -3.15 1.43
CA PHE A 45 -5.30 -2.79 2.83
C PHE A 45 -5.32 -4.04 3.72
N PHE A 46 -4.45 -4.06 4.71
CA PHE A 46 -4.37 -5.09 5.74
C PHE A 46 -4.55 -4.48 7.11
N ASP A 47 -5.39 -5.11 7.92
CA ASP A 47 -5.63 -4.68 9.30
C ASP A 47 -4.52 -5.20 10.23
N LEU A 48 -3.86 -4.27 10.93
CA LEU A 48 -2.87 -4.57 11.96
C LEU A 48 -3.39 -4.18 13.36
N GLN A 49 -2.61 -4.53 14.38
CA GLN A 49 -2.94 -4.26 15.78
C GLN A 49 -3.08 -2.74 16.04
N ALA A 50 -3.93 -2.41 17.02
CA ALA A 50 -4.22 -1.03 17.43
C ALA A 50 -4.80 -0.11 16.33
N GLY A 51 -5.43 -0.67 15.29
CA GLY A 51 -6.09 0.08 14.23
C GLY A 51 -5.15 0.68 13.18
N LEU A 52 -3.88 0.27 13.17
CA LEU A 52 -2.93 0.57 12.10
C LEU A 52 -3.30 -0.25 10.86
N LYS A 53 -3.20 0.36 9.68
CA LYS A 53 -3.31 -0.35 8.41
C LYS A 53 -1.96 -0.41 7.70
N LEU A 54 -1.65 -1.55 7.11
CA LEU A 54 -0.65 -1.66 6.06
C LEU A 54 -1.38 -1.58 4.72
N ALA A 55 -0.89 -0.76 3.80
CA ALA A 55 -1.37 -0.72 2.44
C ALA A 55 -0.27 -1.14 1.46
N ILE A 56 -0.66 -1.80 0.39
CA ILE A 56 0.21 -2.04 -0.77
C ILE A 56 -0.43 -1.36 -1.98
N TRP A 57 0.38 -0.58 -2.68
CA TRP A 57 -0.07 0.20 -3.83
C TRP A 57 0.98 0.14 -4.94
N ASN A 58 0.56 0.19 -6.20
CA ASN A 58 1.50 0.21 -7.31
C ASN A 58 2.42 1.42 -7.18
N ARG A 59 3.72 1.16 -7.27
CA ARG A 59 4.75 2.18 -7.14
C ARG A 59 4.64 3.31 -8.16
N LYS A 60 4.15 3.01 -9.36
CA LYS A 60 3.92 4.01 -10.41
C LYS A 60 2.79 4.95 -10.02
N ASP A 61 1.71 4.39 -9.49
CA ASP A 61 0.53 5.15 -9.04
C ASP A 61 0.86 5.99 -7.80
N LEU A 62 1.65 5.44 -6.88
CA LEU A 62 2.16 6.16 -5.72
C LEU A 62 3.02 7.37 -6.15
N ALA A 63 3.91 7.20 -7.13
CA ALA A 63 4.72 8.30 -7.65
C ALA A 63 3.87 9.36 -8.36
N HIS A 64 2.85 8.91 -9.12
CA HIS A 64 1.88 9.79 -9.78
C HIS A 64 1.11 10.65 -8.76
N GLU A 65 0.54 10.03 -7.72
CA GLU A 65 -0.23 10.73 -6.67
C GLU A 65 0.63 11.72 -5.89
N THR A 66 1.83 11.31 -5.50
CA THR A 66 2.74 12.15 -4.69
C THR A 66 3.48 13.20 -5.51
N LYS A 67 3.32 13.20 -6.84
CA LYS A 67 3.99 14.12 -7.79
C LYS A 67 5.51 14.11 -7.66
N VAL A 68 6.07 12.95 -7.31
CA VAL A 68 7.51 12.73 -7.28
C VAL A 68 7.93 11.94 -8.53
N ALA A 69 9.18 12.11 -8.95
CA ALA A 69 9.69 11.34 -10.07
C ALA A 69 9.74 9.84 -9.71
N LEU A 70 9.20 8.99 -10.59
CA LEU A 70 9.40 7.55 -10.49
C LEU A 70 10.89 7.23 -10.69
N THR A 71 11.50 6.58 -9.70
CA THR A 71 12.92 6.17 -9.76
C THR A 71 13.05 4.65 -9.94
N LYS A 72 14.25 4.09 -9.79
CA LYS A 72 14.43 2.63 -9.73
C LYS A 72 13.89 2.11 -8.39
N PRO A 73 13.40 0.86 -8.33
CA PRO A 73 12.91 0.28 -7.08
C PRO A 73 13.88 0.48 -5.91
N SER A 74 13.33 0.89 -4.77
CA SER A 74 14.09 1.21 -3.56
C SER A 74 13.36 0.71 -2.31
N PRO A 75 14.05 0.16 -1.30
CA PRO A 75 13.44 -0.27 -0.04
C PRO A 75 12.72 0.86 0.74
N THR A 76 12.93 2.12 0.38
CA THR A 76 12.38 3.30 1.06
C THR A 76 11.13 3.87 0.38
N GLU A 77 10.54 3.17 -0.59
CA GLU A 77 9.35 3.63 -1.33
C GLU A 77 8.08 3.44 -0.48
N ILE A 78 7.93 4.30 0.53
CA ILE A 78 6.84 4.25 1.51
C ILE A 78 6.15 5.61 1.68
N THR A 79 4.88 5.59 2.08
CA THR A 79 4.18 6.78 2.60
C THR A 79 3.56 6.52 3.97
N LEU A 80 3.34 7.60 4.72
CA LEU A 80 2.70 7.58 6.05
C LEU A 80 1.42 8.41 5.99
N GLY A 81 0.32 7.83 6.45
CA GLY A 81 -1.00 8.49 6.57
C GLY A 81 -1.42 8.68 8.03
N HIS A 82 -2.25 9.69 8.29
CA HIS A 82 -2.88 9.97 9.59
C HIS A 82 -4.41 9.89 9.48
#